data_AF-A0A848SN02-F1
#
_entry.id   AF-A0A848SN02-F1
#
_cell.length_a   1.000
_cell.length_b   1.000
_cell.length_c   1.000
_cell.angle_alpha   90.00
_cell.angle_beta   90.00
_cell.angle_gamma   90.00
#
_symmetry.space_group_name_H-M   'P 1'
#
loop_
_entity.id
_entity.type
_entity.pdbx_description
1 polymer ?
#
loop_
_entity_poly.entity_id
_entity_poly.type
_entity_poly.pdbx_seq_one_letter_code
_entity_poly.pdbx_strand_id
1 'polypeptide(L)'
;MGSCATTDYVPDTGWRDNDWTSVFYENWFGRQLRAMGEPPIVDDSDLAGHQSRFRLLILPSFRPASAYRVDQNIDGTGSLRAVVLDGAGGYEPGNIAQSVSRTLDPEELDQLESVISEASLDFLPREGEPEGVREIDGETVIRICMDGTTYVFEYLANGRRHYLERSCIIEENALRDLVDVTTALAPSLLDDRETAE
;
A
#
# COMPACT_ATOMS: atom_id res chain seq x y z
N MET A 1 -30.03 -0.67 10.92
CA MET A 1 -28.97 -1.26 11.77
C MET A 1 -27.68 -0.58 11.36
N GLY A 2 -27.12 0.27 12.22
CA GLY A 2 -25.86 0.95 11.92
C GLY A 2 -24.74 -0.08 11.95
N SER A 3 -24.10 -0.31 10.80
CA SER A 3 -22.82 -1.01 10.79
C SER A 3 -21.85 -0.17 11.60
N CYS A 4 -21.24 -0.74 12.64
CA CYS A 4 -20.07 -0.12 13.26
C CYS A 4 -18.97 -0.16 12.20
N ALA A 5 -18.40 1.01 11.88
CA ALA A 5 -17.23 1.08 11.02
C ALA A 5 -16.16 0.12 11.57
N THR A 6 -15.60 -0.72 10.71
CA THR A 6 -14.55 -1.66 11.11
C THR A 6 -13.32 -0.90 11.59
N THR A 7 -12.62 -1.45 12.58
CA THR A 7 -11.33 -0.93 13.07
C THR A 7 -10.14 -1.72 12.54
N ASP A 8 -10.42 -2.75 11.76
CA ASP A 8 -9.45 -3.73 11.27
C ASP A 8 -9.12 -3.40 9.83
N TYR A 9 -7.82 -3.33 9.52
CA TYR A 9 -7.33 -3.05 8.17
C TYR A 9 -7.39 -4.30 7.29
N VAL A 10 -7.38 -5.44 7.97
CA VAL A 10 -7.46 -6.79 7.42
C VAL A 10 -8.89 -7.30 7.49
N PRO A 11 -9.50 -7.78 6.38
CA PRO A 11 -10.81 -8.41 6.45
C PRO A 11 -10.74 -9.74 7.23
N ASP A 12 -11.86 -10.15 7.83
CA ASP A 12 -11.95 -11.36 8.68
C ASP A 12 -11.44 -12.64 8.01
N THR A 13 -11.52 -12.75 6.68
CA THR A 13 -11.01 -13.89 5.91
C THR A 13 -9.52 -13.77 5.52
N GLY A 14 -8.83 -12.74 6.00
CA GLY A 14 -7.40 -12.54 5.81
C GLY A 14 -6.98 -12.11 4.39
N TRP A 15 -5.67 -11.87 4.29
CA TRP A 15 -4.92 -11.55 3.06
C TRP A 15 -4.63 -12.83 2.25
N ARG A 16 -4.79 -13.97 2.92
CA ARG A 16 -4.81 -15.36 2.44
C ARG A 16 -5.89 -16.06 3.27
N ASP A 17 -6.69 -16.96 2.69
CA ASP A 17 -7.89 -17.60 3.28
C ASP A 17 -7.64 -18.46 4.55
N ASN A 18 -6.99 -17.93 5.59
CA ASN A 18 -6.82 -18.58 6.89
C ASN A 18 -6.58 -17.58 8.04
N ASP A 19 -7.20 -17.85 9.19
CA ASP A 19 -7.25 -16.94 10.34
C ASP A 19 -5.89 -16.59 10.98
N TRP A 20 -4.86 -17.43 10.81
CA TRP A 20 -3.55 -17.19 11.42
C TRP A 20 -2.73 -16.15 10.64
N THR A 21 -2.93 -16.02 9.34
CA THR A 21 -2.28 -14.98 8.52
C THR A 21 -2.97 -13.63 8.69
N SER A 22 -4.30 -13.60 8.86
CA SER A 22 -5.04 -12.34 9.09
C SER A 22 -4.55 -11.61 10.34
N VAL A 23 -4.38 -12.33 11.45
CA VAL A 23 -3.84 -11.80 12.71
C VAL A 23 -2.38 -11.33 12.55
N PHE A 24 -1.57 -12.05 11.76
CA PHE A 24 -0.20 -11.64 11.48
C PHE A 24 -0.15 -10.31 10.72
N TYR A 25 -0.90 -10.20 9.62
CA TYR A 25 -0.94 -8.99 8.80
C TYR A 25 -1.60 -7.79 9.52
N GLU A 26 -2.60 -8.02 10.38
CA GLU A 26 -3.17 -6.94 11.20
C GLU A 26 -2.14 -6.45 12.24
N ASN A 27 -1.39 -7.36 12.85
CA ASN A 27 -0.31 -6.98 13.75
C ASN A 27 0.87 -6.33 13.03
N TRP A 28 1.11 -6.67 11.76
CA TRP A 28 2.21 -6.11 11.00
C TRP A 28 1.81 -4.82 10.28
N PHE A 29 0.97 -4.92 9.25
CA PHE A 29 0.52 -3.79 8.43
C PHE A 29 -0.47 -2.91 9.17
N GLY A 30 -1.46 -3.52 9.84
CA GLY A 30 -2.51 -2.78 10.55
C GLY A 30 -1.96 -1.88 11.66
N ARG A 31 -0.92 -2.32 12.39
CA ARG A 31 -0.25 -1.46 13.40
C ARG A 31 0.45 -0.25 12.78
N GLN A 32 1.08 -0.42 11.63
CA GLN A 32 1.76 0.67 10.91
C GLN A 32 0.73 1.70 10.42
N LEU A 33 -0.32 1.24 9.75
CA LEU A 33 -1.41 2.10 9.26
C LEU A 33 -2.14 2.82 10.41
N ARG A 34 -2.36 2.13 11.53
CA ARG A 34 -2.95 2.73 12.74
C ARG A 34 -2.07 3.81 13.35
N ALA A 35 -0.77 3.60 13.42
CA ALA A 35 0.18 4.62 13.88
C ALA A 35 0.22 5.84 12.94
N MET A 36 0.01 5.64 11.64
CA MET A 36 -0.11 6.72 10.65
C MET A 36 -1.46 7.45 10.70
N GLY A 37 -2.45 6.93 11.43
CA GLY A 37 -3.81 7.46 11.46
C GLY A 37 -4.59 7.24 10.15
N GLU A 38 -4.22 6.22 9.38
CA GLU A 38 -4.94 5.85 8.16
C GLU A 38 -6.24 5.10 8.50
N PRO A 39 -7.36 5.30 7.80
CA PRO A 39 -8.57 4.51 8.01
C PRO A 39 -8.46 3.13 7.33
N PRO A 40 -9.17 2.09 7.79
CA PRO A 40 -9.38 0.88 7.01
C PRO A 40 -9.98 1.17 5.62
N ILE A 41 -9.75 0.27 4.68
CA ILE A 41 -10.34 0.30 3.34
C ILE A 41 -10.95 -1.08 3.13
N VAL A 42 -12.20 -1.30 3.48
CA VAL A 42 -12.85 -2.62 3.42
C VAL A 42 -14.00 -2.60 2.42
N ASP A 43 -14.87 -1.60 2.51
CA ASP A 43 -16.02 -1.45 1.62
C ASP A 43 -16.33 0.02 1.32
N ASP A 44 -17.32 0.26 0.46
CA ASP A 44 -17.70 1.61 0.00
C ASP A 44 -18.03 2.58 1.13
N SER A 45 -18.45 2.10 2.32
CA SER A 45 -18.69 2.99 3.46
C SER A 45 -17.42 3.68 3.95
N ASP A 46 -16.24 3.09 3.69
CA ASP A 46 -14.94 3.65 4.04
C ASP A 46 -14.47 4.76 3.10
N LEU A 47 -15.10 4.90 1.92
CA LEU A 47 -14.81 6.00 1.00
C LEU A 47 -15.25 7.36 1.56
N ALA A 48 -16.11 7.42 2.58
CA ALA A 48 -16.47 8.65 3.28
C ALA A 48 -16.90 9.83 2.36
N GLY A 49 -17.52 9.53 1.21
CA GLY A 49 -17.94 10.53 0.21
C GLY A 49 -16.95 10.76 -0.93
N HIS A 50 -15.89 9.97 -1.02
CA HIS A 50 -15.00 9.89 -2.18
C HIS A 50 -15.52 8.90 -3.21
N GLN A 51 -15.15 9.11 -4.48
CA GLN A 51 -15.44 8.22 -5.60
C GLN A 51 -14.52 6.99 -5.58
N SER A 52 -13.24 7.20 -5.27
CA SER A 52 -12.26 6.13 -5.17
C SER A 52 -11.19 6.48 -4.13
N ARG A 53 -10.50 5.44 -3.63
CA ARG A 53 -9.37 5.57 -2.72
C ARG A 53 -8.26 4.61 -3.12
N PHE A 54 -7.08 5.14 -3.35
CA PHE A 54 -5.85 4.38 -3.50
C PHE A 54 -4.98 4.55 -2.25
N ARG A 55 -4.32 3.48 -1.80
CA ARG A 55 -3.29 3.53 -0.78
C ARG A 55 -2.11 2.64 -1.16
N LEU A 56 -0.93 3.24 -1.08
CA LEU A 56 0.35 2.54 -1.09
C LEU A 56 0.95 2.60 0.30
N LEU A 57 1.26 1.45 0.89
CA LEU A 57 2.06 1.32 2.09
C LEU A 57 3.40 0.68 1.74
N ILE A 58 4.49 1.32 2.14
CA ILE A 58 5.87 0.89 1.94
C ILE A 58 6.46 0.54 3.30
N LEU A 59 6.87 -0.72 3.46
CA LEU A 59 7.37 -1.30 4.70
C LEU A 59 8.77 -1.89 4.52
N PRO A 60 9.82 -1.07 4.66
CA PRO A 60 11.17 -1.58 4.73
C PRO A 60 11.40 -2.33 6.05
N SER A 61 12.20 -3.39 6.02
CA SER A 61 12.50 -4.20 7.22
C SER A 61 13.09 -3.37 8.37
N PHE A 62 14.05 -2.47 8.08
CA PHE A 62 14.82 -1.73 9.09
C PHE A 62 14.80 -0.20 8.89
N ARG A 63 13.99 0.29 7.96
CA ARG A 63 13.82 1.74 7.72
C ARG A 63 12.40 2.16 8.04
N PRO A 64 12.14 3.46 8.24
CA PRO A 64 10.81 4.01 8.41
C PRO A 64 9.79 3.49 7.38
N ALA A 65 8.60 3.14 7.90
CA ALA A 65 7.43 2.89 7.08
C ALA A 65 6.87 4.20 6.54
N SER A 66 6.29 4.15 5.33
CA SER A 66 5.54 5.27 4.78
C SER A 66 4.24 4.81 4.11
N ALA A 67 3.21 5.65 4.17
CA ALA A 67 1.97 5.44 3.45
C ALA A 67 1.58 6.68 2.64
N TYR A 68 0.99 6.44 1.48
CA TYR A 68 0.48 7.44 0.55
C TYR A 68 -0.97 7.05 0.25
N ARG A 69 -1.91 7.89 0.66
CA ARG A 69 -3.33 7.73 0.36
C ARG A 69 -3.76 8.83 -0.61
N VAL A 70 -4.39 8.44 -1.70
CA VAL A 70 -5.03 9.34 -2.65
C VAL A 70 -6.52 9.08 -2.64
N ASP A 71 -7.28 10.14 -2.37
CA ASP A 71 -8.73 10.17 -2.37
C ASP A 71 -9.21 10.97 -3.59
N GLN A 72 -10.01 10.37 -4.45
CA GLN A 72 -10.70 11.08 -5.53
C GLN A 72 -12.10 11.49 -5.07
N ASN A 73 -12.39 12.78 -5.08
CA ASN A 73 -13.70 13.32 -4.73
C ASN A 73 -14.72 13.11 -5.85
N ILE A 74 -16.00 13.14 -5.50
CA ILE A 74 -17.12 13.01 -6.47
C ILE A 74 -17.10 14.12 -7.54
N ASP A 75 -16.51 15.28 -7.25
CA ASP A 75 -16.37 16.40 -8.19
C ASP A 75 -15.15 16.26 -9.13
N GLY A 76 -14.43 15.14 -9.05
CA GLY A 76 -13.25 14.85 -9.85
C GLY A 76 -11.94 15.43 -9.29
N THR A 77 -11.96 16.15 -8.16
CA THR A 77 -10.73 16.64 -7.54
C THR A 77 -10.03 15.54 -6.73
N GLY A 78 -8.69 15.54 -6.70
CA GLY A 78 -7.89 14.60 -5.92
C GLY A 78 -7.33 15.22 -4.65
N SER A 79 -7.13 14.40 -3.61
CA SER A 79 -6.33 14.79 -2.44
C SER A 79 -5.36 13.70 -2.04
N LEU A 80 -4.16 14.13 -1.64
CA LEU A 80 -3.10 13.27 -1.14
C LEU A 80 -2.96 13.45 0.37
N ARG A 81 -2.79 12.34 1.08
CA ARG A 81 -2.19 12.29 2.41
C ARG A 81 -1.01 11.33 2.38
N ALA A 82 0.18 11.82 2.74
CA ALA A 82 1.37 11.00 2.85
C ALA A 82 1.96 11.11 4.26
N VAL A 83 2.38 9.99 4.84
CA VAL A 83 2.90 9.91 6.22
C VAL A 83 4.14 9.03 6.25
N VAL A 84 5.15 9.45 7.02
CA VAL A 84 6.35 8.68 7.34
C VAL A 84 6.45 8.55 8.86
N LEU A 85 6.76 7.36 9.34
CA LEU A 85 6.98 7.11 10.76
C LEU A 85 8.47 7.24 11.17
N ASP A 86 8.80 7.19 12.45
CA ASP A 86 10.19 7.19 12.96
C ASP A 86 10.68 5.81 13.46
N GLY A 87 9.83 4.79 13.41
CA GLY A 87 10.15 3.44 13.86
C GLY A 87 10.83 2.56 12.80
N ALA A 88 11.03 1.29 13.15
CA ALA A 88 11.48 0.26 12.23
C ALA A 88 10.27 -0.31 11.48
N GLY A 89 10.11 0.01 10.20
CA GLY A 89 8.89 -0.28 9.43
C GLY A 89 8.46 -1.74 9.44
N GLY A 90 9.41 -2.68 9.46
CA GLY A 90 9.13 -4.12 9.58
C GLY A 90 8.71 -4.59 10.98
N TYR A 91 8.82 -3.74 12.00
CA TYR A 91 8.66 -4.12 13.41
C TYR A 91 7.81 -3.08 14.16
N GLU A 92 8.46 -2.16 14.89
CA GLU A 92 7.80 -1.16 15.71
C GLU A 92 7.49 0.10 14.89
N PRO A 93 6.22 0.56 14.84
CA PRO A 93 5.84 1.71 14.03
C PRO A 93 6.48 3.02 14.50
N GLY A 94 6.71 3.19 15.80
CA GLY A 94 7.13 4.48 16.35
C GLY A 94 6.01 5.53 16.28
N ASN A 95 6.37 6.77 16.02
CA ASN A 95 5.49 7.94 15.90
C ASN A 95 5.54 8.52 14.48
N ILE A 96 4.63 9.44 14.18
CA ILE A 96 4.66 10.21 12.93
C ILE A 96 5.90 11.13 12.94
N ALA A 97 6.84 10.86 12.06
CA ALA A 97 8.01 11.71 11.82
C ALA A 97 7.63 12.89 10.92
N GLN A 98 6.90 12.60 9.84
CA GLN A 98 6.52 13.57 8.82
C GLN A 98 5.14 13.25 8.26
N SER A 99 4.42 14.30 7.85
CA SER A 99 3.16 14.14 7.14
C SER A 99 2.95 15.30 6.18
N VAL A 100 2.43 14.98 4.98
CA VAL A 100 2.03 15.94 3.97
C VAL A 100 0.56 15.70 3.64
N SER A 101 -0.20 16.77 3.46
CA SER A 101 -1.54 16.70 2.90
C SER A 101 -1.76 17.86 1.94
N ARG A 102 -2.24 17.55 0.73
CA ARG A 102 -2.47 18.57 -0.30
C ARG A 102 -3.53 18.11 -1.31
N THR A 103 -4.11 19.07 -2.00
CA THR A 103 -4.90 18.81 -3.20
C THR A 103 -3.96 18.42 -4.35
N LEU A 104 -4.40 17.45 -5.15
CA LEU A 104 -3.74 17.09 -6.41
C LEU A 104 -4.31 17.93 -7.53
N ASP A 105 -3.46 18.37 -8.45
CA ASP A 105 -3.95 18.93 -9.70
C ASP A 105 -4.49 17.81 -10.62
N PRO A 106 -5.28 18.15 -11.65
CA PRO A 106 -5.87 17.14 -12.52
C PRO A 106 -4.84 16.27 -13.26
N GLU A 107 -3.67 16.82 -13.62
CA GLU A 107 -2.64 16.09 -14.36
C GLU A 107 -1.98 15.02 -13.46
N GLU A 108 -1.72 15.36 -12.20
CA GLU A 108 -1.22 14.42 -11.20
C GLU A 108 -2.19 13.27 -10.94
N LEU A 109 -3.48 13.58 -10.84
CA LEU A 109 -4.52 12.57 -10.62
C LEU A 109 -4.68 11.67 -11.84
N ASP A 110 -4.76 12.24 -13.05
CA ASP A 110 -4.87 11.50 -14.31
C ASP A 110 -3.65 10.58 -14.51
N GLN A 111 -2.44 11.05 -14.19
CA GLN A 111 -1.23 10.25 -14.27
C GLN A 111 -1.29 9.06 -13.32
N LEU A 112 -1.71 9.27 -12.07
CA LEU A 112 -1.86 8.20 -11.08
C LEU A 112 -2.91 7.18 -11.54
N GLU A 113 -4.05 7.62 -12.03
CA GLU A 113 -5.10 6.73 -12.53
C GLU A 113 -4.62 5.87 -13.71
N SER A 114 -3.83 6.45 -14.61
CA SER A 114 -3.23 5.71 -15.73
C SER A 114 -2.34 4.58 -15.23
N VAL A 115 -1.43 4.85 -14.28
CA VAL A 115 -0.52 3.80 -13.77
C VAL A 115 -1.23 2.77 -12.90
N ILE A 116 -2.30 3.14 -12.17
CA ILE A 116 -3.15 2.18 -11.45
C ILE A 116 -3.83 1.23 -12.45
N SER A 117 -4.38 1.77 -13.54
CA SER A 117 -5.01 0.98 -14.60
C SER A 117 -4.01 0.06 -15.29
N GLU A 118 -2.80 0.54 -15.60
CA GLU A 118 -1.74 -0.25 -16.22
C GLU A 118 -1.22 -1.36 -15.31
N ALA A 119 -1.06 -1.08 -14.01
CA ALA A 119 -0.66 -2.06 -13.00
C ALA A 119 -1.63 -3.25 -12.91
N SER A 120 -2.87 -3.11 -13.38
CA SER A 120 -3.81 -4.22 -13.54
C SER A 120 -3.94 -5.03 -12.25
N LEU A 121 -4.12 -4.35 -11.12
CA LEU A 121 -4.12 -4.94 -9.77
C LEU A 121 -5.07 -6.16 -9.64
N ASP A 122 -6.10 -6.23 -10.48
CA ASP A 122 -7.10 -7.30 -10.57
C ASP A 122 -6.56 -8.62 -11.14
N PHE A 123 -5.59 -8.52 -12.04
CA PHE A 123 -5.10 -9.61 -12.87
C PHE A 123 -3.77 -10.17 -12.42
N LEU A 124 -3.12 -9.50 -11.46
CA LEU A 124 -1.91 -10.02 -10.85
C LEU A 124 -2.28 -11.20 -9.96
N PRO A 125 -1.55 -12.33 -10.06
CA PRO A 125 -1.84 -13.49 -9.24
C PRO A 125 -1.80 -13.07 -7.76
N ARG A 126 -2.90 -13.35 -7.04
CA ARG A 126 -3.07 -13.06 -5.59
C ARG A 126 -2.17 -13.92 -4.68
N GLU A 127 -1.14 -14.53 -5.26
CA GLU A 127 -0.22 -15.54 -4.76
C GLU A 127 -0.82 -16.78 -4.07
N GLY A 128 -0.76 -17.91 -4.78
CA GLY A 128 -0.76 -19.26 -4.22
C GLY A 128 0.53 -20.05 -4.50
N GLU A 129 1.52 -19.47 -5.17
CA GLU A 129 2.86 -20.05 -5.30
C GLU A 129 3.81 -19.34 -4.32
N PRO A 130 4.68 -20.07 -3.62
CA PRO A 130 5.63 -19.46 -2.69
C PRO A 130 6.51 -18.46 -3.43
N GLU A 131 6.40 -17.19 -3.03
CA GLU A 131 7.23 -16.09 -3.51
C GLU A 131 8.71 -16.53 -3.43
N GLY A 132 9.38 -16.50 -4.58
CA GLY A 132 10.77 -16.92 -4.71
C GLY A 132 11.02 -18.32 -5.24
N VAL A 133 10.03 -19.20 -5.38
CA VAL A 133 10.22 -20.48 -6.09
C VAL A 133 9.99 -20.27 -7.59
N ARG A 134 11.02 -20.47 -8.42
CA ARG A 134 10.93 -20.39 -9.88
C ARG A 134 11.66 -21.53 -10.54
N GLU A 135 11.12 -22.02 -11.64
CA GLU A 135 11.87 -22.92 -12.52
C GLU A 135 12.63 -22.09 -13.55
N ILE A 136 13.96 -22.16 -13.52
CA ILE A 136 14.85 -21.50 -14.48
C ILE A 136 15.70 -22.60 -15.12
N ASP A 137 15.59 -22.78 -16.43
CA ASP A 137 16.31 -23.80 -17.20
C ASP A 137 16.17 -25.24 -16.66
N GLY A 138 15.01 -25.58 -16.10
CA GLY A 138 14.74 -26.89 -15.50
C GLY A 138 15.20 -27.05 -14.05
N GLU A 139 15.71 -25.98 -13.43
CA GLU A 139 16.12 -25.96 -12.03
C GLU A 139 15.13 -25.15 -11.18
N THR A 140 14.71 -25.72 -10.05
CA THR A 140 13.96 -24.98 -9.04
C THR A 140 14.89 -24.07 -8.25
N VAL A 141 14.79 -22.78 -8.48
CA VAL A 141 15.46 -21.72 -7.72
C VAL A 141 14.52 -21.25 -6.62
N ILE A 142 15.01 -21.23 -5.38
CA ILE A 142 14.30 -20.63 -4.23
C ILE A 142 15.01 -19.32 -3.89
N ARG A 143 14.35 -18.19 -4.09
CA ARG A 143 14.79 -16.87 -3.66
C ARG A 143 14.25 -16.62 -2.26
N ILE A 144 15.17 -16.47 -1.31
CA ILE A 144 14.86 -16.07 0.06
C ILE A 144 15.23 -14.60 0.20
N CYS A 145 14.29 -13.77 0.61
CA CYS A 145 14.57 -12.39 1.00
C CYS A 145 14.79 -12.33 2.51
N MET A 146 15.94 -11.82 2.94
CA MET A 146 16.25 -11.69 4.37
C MET A 146 15.99 -10.28 4.90
N ASP A 147 15.97 -9.28 4.03
CA ASP A 147 15.87 -7.85 4.33
C ASP A 147 15.22 -7.08 3.17
N GLY A 148 13.91 -7.25 3.02
CA GLY A 148 13.14 -6.65 1.94
C GLY A 148 12.44 -5.34 2.31
N THR A 149 11.88 -4.72 1.27
CA THR A 149 10.76 -3.78 1.40
C THR A 149 9.49 -4.51 0.97
N THR A 150 8.45 -4.47 1.79
CA THR A 150 7.12 -4.93 1.43
C THR A 150 6.30 -3.74 0.95
N TYR A 151 5.69 -3.88 -0.22
CA TYR A 151 4.79 -2.93 -0.83
C TYR A 151 3.38 -3.49 -0.75
N VAL A 152 2.48 -2.66 -0.27
CA VAL A 152 1.08 -3.01 -0.05
C VAL A 152 0.24 -2.00 -0.82
N PHE A 153 -0.44 -2.47 -1.85
CA PHE A 153 -1.31 -1.67 -2.69
C PHE A 153 -2.76 -2.00 -2.36
N GLU A 154 -3.56 -0.96 -2.12
CA GLU A 154 -4.99 -1.04 -1.88
C GLU A 154 -5.69 -0.04 -2.79
N TYR A 155 -6.71 -0.49 -3.51
CA TYR A 155 -7.53 0.39 -4.34
C TYR A 155 -8.99 0.04 -4.18
N LEU A 156 -9.80 0.99 -3.75
CA LEU A 156 -11.24 0.84 -3.62
C LEU A 156 -11.93 1.78 -4.60
N ALA A 157 -12.65 1.19 -5.54
CA ALA A 157 -13.47 1.91 -6.51
C ALA A 157 -14.68 1.08 -6.91
N ASN A 158 -15.83 1.73 -7.12
CA ASN A 158 -17.04 1.09 -7.66
C ASN A 158 -17.50 -0.17 -6.87
N GLY A 159 -17.44 -0.16 -5.53
CA GLY A 159 -17.84 -1.32 -4.73
C GLY A 159 -16.84 -2.47 -4.73
N ARG A 160 -15.63 -2.27 -5.26
CA ARG A 160 -14.61 -3.30 -5.36
C ARG A 160 -13.31 -2.83 -4.74
N ARG A 161 -12.88 -3.56 -3.72
CA ARG A 161 -11.53 -3.46 -3.16
C ARG A 161 -10.60 -4.38 -3.95
N HIS A 162 -9.49 -3.80 -4.36
CA HIS A 162 -8.35 -4.44 -4.99
C HIS A 162 -7.17 -4.35 -4.03
N TYR A 163 -6.39 -5.42 -4.01
CA TYR A 163 -5.38 -5.63 -3.01
C TYR A 163 -4.20 -6.40 -3.62
N LEU A 164 -2.98 -5.92 -3.36
CA LEU A 164 -1.75 -6.59 -3.79
C LEU A 164 -0.63 -6.41 -2.77
N GLU A 165 0.03 -7.51 -2.42
CA GLU A 165 1.31 -7.54 -1.71
C GLU A 165 2.44 -7.82 -2.71
N ARG A 166 3.57 -7.13 -2.55
CA ARG A 166 4.85 -7.52 -3.17
C ARG A 166 5.97 -7.32 -2.18
N SER A 167 6.82 -8.32 -2.01
CA SER A 167 8.02 -8.17 -1.19
C SER A 167 9.29 -8.17 -2.04
N CYS A 168 10.31 -7.50 -1.48
CA CYS A 168 11.69 -7.44 -1.98
C CYS A 168 11.89 -6.64 -3.27
N ILE A 169 11.53 -7.21 -4.42
CA ILE A 169 11.78 -6.63 -5.74
C ILE A 169 10.46 -6.63 -6.49
N ILE A 170 9.97 -5.44 -6.80
CA ILE A 170 8.94 -5.27 -7.81
C ILE A 170 9.63 -5.54 -9.15
N GLU A 171 9.25 -6.59 -9.88
CA GLU A 171 9.86 -6.92 -11.18
C GLU A 171 9.02 -6.39 -12.35
N GLU A 172 7.73 -6.21 -12.11
CA GLU A 172 6.76 -5.67 -13.04
C GLU A 172 6.97 -4.15 -13.18
N ASN A 173 7.31 -3.69 -14.38
CA ASN A 173 7.53 -2.26 -14.65
C ASN A 173 6.33 -1.41 -14.22
N ALA A 174 5.10 -1.86 -14.50
CA ALA A 174 3.89 -1.12 -14.14
C ALA A 174 3.72 -0.92 -12.62
N LEU A 175 4.18 -1.86 -11.79
CA LEU A 175 4.15 -1.70 -10.34
C LEU A 175 5.27 -0.77 -9.84
N ARG A 176 6.43 -0.75 -10.52
CA ARG A 176 7.49 0.22 -10.23
C ARG A 176 7.02 1.63 -10.57
N ASP A 177 6.46 1.80 -11.75
CA ASP A 177 5.91 3.08 -12.22
C ASP A 177 4.82 3.57 -11.25
N LEU A 178 3.96 2.67 -10.76
CA LEU A 178 2.96 3.00 -9.74
C LEU A 178 3.60 3.49 -8.43
N VAL A 179 4.66 2.84 -7.94
CA VAL A 179 5.41 3.31 -6.75
C VAL A 179 6.07 4.66 -7.00
N ASP A 180 6.73 4.82 -8.14
CA ASP A 180 7.48 6.03 -8.48
C ASP A 180 6.53 7.24 -8.62
N VAL A 181 5.46 7.10 -9.40
CA VAL A 181 4.43 8.15 -9.54
C VAL A 181 3.81 8.48 -8.19
N THR A 182 3.41 7.48 -7.40
CA THR A 182 2.76 7.72 -6.10
C THR A 182 3.68 8.47 -5.13
N THR A 183 4.94 8.04 -5.04
CA THR A 183 5.91 8.65 -4.11
C THR A 183 6.32 10.04 -4.56
N ALA A 184 6.39 10.30 -5.86
CA ALA A 184 6.64 11.62 -6.43
C ALA A 184 5.55 12.65 -6.11
N LEU A 185 4.34 12.23 -5.72
CA LEU A 185 3.30 13.15 -5.26
C LEU A 185 3.64 13.86 -3.94
N ALA A 186 4.59 13.34 -3.15
CA ALA A 186 5.08 13.99 -1.93
C ALA A 186 6.61 14.10 -1.92
N PRO A 187 7.20 14.95 -2.80
CA PRO A 187 8.65 15.00 -2.99
C PRO A 187 9.40 15.44 -1.73
N SER A 188 8.76 16.26 -0.88
CA SER A 188 9.34 16.67 0.41
C SER A 188 9.54 15.53 1.41
N LEU A 189 8.96 14.35 1.17
CA LEU A 189 9.19 13.14 1.97
C LEU A 189 10.32 12.25 1.40
N LEU A 190 10.85 12.59 0.22
CA LEU A 190 11.93 11.87 -0.45
C LEU A 190 13.30 12.47 -0.13
N ASP A 191 13.40 13.80 -0.01
CA ASP A 191 14.67 14.53 0.20
C ASP A 191 15.45 14.09 1.46
N ASP A 192 14.76 13.65 2.52
CA ASP A 192 15.42 13.20 3.75
C ASP A 192 15.90 11.73 3.70
N ARG A 193 15.59 10.99 2.62
CA ARG A 193 15.93 9.57 2.49
C ARG A 193 17.31 9.31 1.87
N GLU A 194 17.91 10.30 1.20
CA GLU A 194 19.24 10.18 0.56
C GLU A 194 20.42 10.52 1.49
N THR A 195 20.19 10.96 2.73
CA THR A 195 21.28 11.36 3.65
C THR A 195 21.71 10.30 4.66
N ALA A 196 21.16 9.09 4.56
CA ALA A 196 21.50 7.96 5.42
C ALA A 196 22.18 6.84 4.63
N GLU A 197 23.41 7.09 4.17
CA GLU A 197 24.40 6.08 3.75
C GLU A 197 25.66 6.17 4.61
#